data_AF-A0A699JCD6-F1
#
_entry.id   AF-A0A699JCD6-F1
#
_cell.length_a   1.000
_cell.length_b   1.000
_cell.length_c   1.000
_cell.angle_alpha   90.00
_cell.angle_beta   90.00
_cell.angle_gamma   90.00
#
_symmetry.space_group_name_H-M   'P 1'
#
loop_
_entity.id
_entity.type
_entity.pdbx_description
1 polymer ?
#
loop_
_entity_poly.entity_id
_entity_poly.type
_entity_poly.pdbx_seq_one_letter_code
_entity_poly.pdbx_strand_id
1 'polypeptide(L)'
;MDTDRTVYTVHAPNAASDVAGEMAAALAASSIAFRQSDPLYSNKLLSTATRVFGYADTYRGAYSDNADIRNDSDLLQQHGKTFGATDNIYEFCWDNKHAGLNVLVSQEVLEENLYDFESYKVNADSFICTLVPNSSYPHIKYSPGGLIYRPGGCNLQHATSLAFFMLVYAKYLEQSSKSVTVVANEDPQKIHHRGSANPSVKHHRRPIKCKEGTLYYMSPYPNPNLLVGALVGGPGEDDEFADDRNESSKSEPTTYINAPFVGVLAYFSANPNAI
;
A
#
# COMPACT_ATOMS: atom_id res chain seq x y z
N MET A 1 -19.66 -17.69 4.09
CA MET A 1 -19.26 -17.97 2.69
C MET A 1 -19.41 -19.46 2.49
N ASP A 2 -19.99 -19.86 1.37
CA ASP A 2 -20.35 -21.23 0.96
C ASP A 2 -19.41 -21.78 -0.13
N THR A 3 -18.40 -21.03 -0.51
CA THR A 3 -17.34 -21.44 -1.44
C THR A 3 -16.14 -21.98 -0.68
N ASP A 4 -15.60 -23.11 -1.16
CA ASP A 4 -14.37 -23.68 -0.64
C ASP A 4 -13.22 -22.68 -0.75
N ARG A 5 -12.42 -22.59 0.31
CA ARG A 5 -11.25 -21.71 0.38
C ARG A 5 -10.00 -22.56 0.38
N THR A 6 -9.47 -22.80 -0.81
CA THR A 6 -8.23 -23.56 -1.01
C THR A 6 -7.05 -22.78 -0.43
N VAL A 7 -6.19 -23.47 0.30
CA VAL A 7 -4.94 -22.91 0.81
C VAL A 7 -3.84 -23.28 -0.18
N TYR A 8 -3.15 -22.26 -0.68
CA TYR A 8 -1.95 -22.41 -1.51
C TYR A 8 -0.72 -22.10 -0.67
N THR A 9 0.35 -22.87 -0.87
CA THR A 9 1.61 -22.73 -0.12
C THR A 9 2.80 -22.88 -1.06
N VAL A 10 3.84 -22.06 -0.89
CA VAL A 10 5.10 -22.21 -1.61
C VAL A 10 6.17 -22.74 -0.66
N HIS A 11 6.93 -23.73 -1.13
CA HIS A 11 8.03 -24.35 -0.42
C HIS A 11 9.18 -24.64 -1.40
N ALA A 12 10.40 -24.77 -0.88
CA ALA A 12 11.53 -25.23 -1.70
C ALA A 12 11.19 -26.55 -2.42
N PRO A 13 11.58 -26.73 -3.70
CA PRO A 13 12.47 -25.86 -4.49
C PRO A 13 11.76 -24.75 -5.27
N ASN A 14 10.43 -24.64 -5.16
CA ASN A 14 9.65 -23.60 -5.84
C ASN A 14 10.04 -22.21 -5.30
N ALA A 15 10.22 -21.24 -6.20
CA ALA A 15 10.63 -19.88 -5.85
C ALA A 15 9.41 -18.98 -5.60
N ALA A 16 9.55 -18.03 -4.68
CA ALA A 16 8.52 -17.04 -4.34
C ALA A 16 9.15 -15.88 -3.56
N SER A 17 10.28 -15.38 -4.08
CA SER A 17 11.14 -14.45 -3.35
C SER A 17 10.52 -13.07 -3.18
N ASP A 18 9.61 -12.68 -4.07
CA ASP A 18 8.79 -11.47 -3.97
C ASP A 18 7.92 -11.49 -2.69
N VAL A 19 6.97 -12.42 -2.59
CA VAL A 19 6.07 -12.53 -1.43
C VAL A 19 6.81 -12.93 -0.15
N ALA A 20 7.85 -13.76 -0.25
CA ALA A 20 8.67 -14.12 0.91
C ALA A 20 9.50 -12.92 1.40
N GLY A 21 10.03 -12.10 0.49
CA GLY A 21 10.73 -10.86 0.82
C GLY A 21 9.82 -9.87 1.55
N GLU A 22 8.61 -9.64 1.02
CA GLU A 22 7.58 -8.80 1.65
C GLU A 22 7.19 -9.32 3.04
N MET A 23 6.98 -10.63 3.19
CA MET A 23 6.67 -11.24 4.48
C MET A 23 7.81 -11.05 5.48
N ALA A 24 9.06 -11.23 5.05
CA ALA A 24 10.23 -10.99 5.89
C ALA A 24 10.30 -9.53 6.33
N ALA A 25 10.08 -8.57 5.42
CA ALA A 25 10.05 -7.15 5.74
C ALA A 25 8.94 -6.80 6.76
N ALA A 26 7.73 -7.33 6.57
CA ALA A 26 6.61 -7.11 7.49
C ALA A 26 6.88 -7.67 8.89
N LEU A 27 7.46 -8.89 8.97
CA LEU A 27 7.85 -9.51 10.24
C LEU A 27 8.98 -8.74 10.93
N ALA A 28 9.99 -8.29 10.17
CA ALA A 28 11.10 -7.51 10.70
C ALA A 28 10.62 -6.15 11.23
N ALA A 29 9.81 -5.41 10.46
CA ALA A 29 9.24 -4.14 10.90
C ALA A 29 8.36 -4.31 12.15
N SER A 30 7.52 -5.36 12.18
CA SER A 30 6.71 -5.69 13.36
C SER A 30 7.58 -6.00 14.58
N SER A 31 8.71 -6.69 14.40
CA SER A 31 9.62 -6.99 15.51
C SER A 31 10.15 -5.72 16.19
N ILE A 32 10.36 -4.63 15.43
CA ILE A 32 10.79 -3.34 15.97
C ILE A 32 9.67 -2.73 16.84
N ALA A 33 8.43 -2.72 16.34
CA ALA A 33 7.28 -2.17 17.05
C ALA A 33 7.00 -2.90 18.38
N PHE A 34 7.19 -4.22 18.42
CA PHE A 34 6.99 -5.03 19.63
C PHE A 34 8.21 -5.10 20.56
N ARG A 35 9.36 -4.52 20.18
CA ARG A 35 10.63 -4.70 20.90
C ARG A 35 10.54 -4.32 22.38
N GLN A 36 9.82 -3.25 22.71
CA GLN A 36 9.71 -2.76 24.09
C GLN A 36 8.57 -3.42 24.86
N SER A 37 7.43 -3.69 24.21
CA SER A 37 6.21 -4.18 24.86
C SER A 37 6.18 -5.70 25.03
N ASP A 38 6.72 -6.45 24.07
CA ASP A 38 6.82 -7.91 24.11
C ASP A 38 8.13 -8.38 23.44
N PRO A 39 9.25 -8.39 24.20
CA PRO A 39 10.54 -8.78 23.67
C PRO A 39 10.60 -10.23 23.18
N LEU A 40 9.81 -11.14 23.79
CA LEU A 40 9.76 -12.55 23.38
C LEU A 40 9.10 -12.69 22.02
N TYR A 41 7.97 -12.01 21.81
CA TYR A 41 7.30 -11.98 20.52
C TYR A 41 8.13 -11.25 19.46
N SER A 42 8.75 -10.13 19.81
CA SER A 42 9.70 -9.41 18.95
C SER A 42 10.81 -10.33 18.44
N ASN A 43 11.46 -11.10 19.32
CA ASN A 43 12.50 -12.06 18.93
C ASN A 43 11.97 -13.18 18.04
N LYS A 44 10.75 -13.67 18.29
CA LYS A 44 10.10 -14.68 17.45
C LYS A 44 9.84 -14.14 16.04
N LEU A 45 9.35 -12.91 15.93
CA LEU A 45 9.10 -12.24 14.65
C LEU A 45 10.42 -12.07 13.87
N LEU A 46 11.46 -11.54 14.53
CA LEU A 46 12.76 -11.32 13.91
C LEU A 46 13.41 -12.63 13.43
N SER A 47 13.44 -13.67 14.28
CA SER A 47 13.96 -14.98 13.90
C SER A 47 13.21 -15.58 12.72
N THR A 48 11.88 -15.39 12.67
CA THR A 48 11.07 -15.85 11.53
C THR A 48 11.38 -15.04 10.28
N ALA A 49 11.52 -13.71 10.39
CA ALA A 49 11.89 -12.83 9.29
C ALA A 49 13.22 -13.27 8.65
N THR A 50 14.26 -13.53 9.46
CA THR A 50 15.56 -14.00 8.96
C THR A 50 15.45 -15.32 8.20
N ARG A 51 14.65 -16.27 8.70
CA ARG A 51 14.46 -17.56 8.02
C ARG A 51 13.72 -17.41 6.70
N VAL A 52 12.66 -16.60 6.67
CA VAL A 52 11.87 -16.34 5.46
C VAL A 52 12.70 -15.57 4.43
N PHE A 53 13.48 -14.59 4.87
CA PHE A 53 14.42 -13.87 4.00
C PHE A 53 15.49 -14.80 3.41
N GLY A 54 16.07 -15.70 4.22
CA GLY A 54 17.02 -16.69 3.72
C GLY A 54 16.43 -17.59 2.64
N TYR A 55 15.15 -17.97 2.76
CA TYR A 55 14.43 -18.67 1.70
C TYR A 55 14.27 -17.80 0.45
N ALA A 56 13.83 -16.54 0.59
CA ALA A 56 13.66 -15.61 -0.52
C ALA A 56 14.98 -15.35 -1.28
N ASP A 57 16.09 -15.20 -0.56
CA ASP A 57 17.41 -14.97 -1.15
C ASP A 57 17.96 -16.22 -1.86
N THR A 58 17.69 -17.40 -1.33
CA THR A 58 18.14 -18.68 -1.91
C THR A 58 17.31 -19.10 -3.13
N TYR A 59 15.99 -18.93 -3.07
CA TYR A 59 15.04 -19.37 -4.10
C TYR A 59 14.40 -18.17 -4.80
N ARG A 60 15.16 -17.54 -5.69
CA ARG A 60 14.77 -16.31 -6.40
C ARG A 60 13.83 -16.60 -7.57
N GLY A 61 12.70 -15.91 -7.59
CA GLY A 61 11.66 -16.05 -8.61
C GLY A 61 10.31 -15.52 -8.11
N ALA A 62 9.39 -15.26 -9.03
CA ALA A 62 8.08 -14.74 -8.67
C ALA A 62 7.17 -15.86 -8.17
N TYR A 63 6.36 -15.60 -7.14
CA TYR A 63 5.44 -16.62 -6.64
C TYR A 63 4.40 -17.04 -7.70
N SER A 64 4.07 -16.14 -8.64
CA SER A 64 3.14 -16.36 -9.76
C SER A 64 3.65 -17.36 -10.80
N ASP A 65 4.95 -17.66 -10.83
CA ASP A 65 5.54 -18.62 -11.77
C ASP A 65 5.18 -20.07 -11.41
N ASN A 66 4.67 -20.30 -10.20
CA ASN A 66 4.30 -21.63 -9.71
C ASN A 66 2.98 -22.10 -10.31
N ALA A 67 3.02 -23.22 -11.05
CA ALA A 67 1.87 -23.77 -11.76
C ALA A 67 0.66 -24.05 -10.86
N ASP A 68 0.90 -24.45 -9.60
CA ASP A 68 -0.15 -24.74 -8.62
C ASP A 68 -0.86 -23.48 -8.10
N ILE A 69 -0.23 -22.30 -8.25
CA ILE A 69 -0.81 -20.98 -7.94
C ILE A 69 -1.44 -20.36 -9.20
N ARG A 70 -0.90 -20.69 -10.38
CA ARG A 70 -1.24 -20.10 -11.69
C ARG A 70 -2.69 -20.31 -12.14
N ASN A 71 -3.39 -21.33 -11.63
CA ASN A 71 -4.71 -21.72 -12.13
C ASN A 71 -5.88 -20.81 -11.73
N ASP A 72 -5.68 -19.79 -10.87
CA ASP A 72 -6.80 -19.03 -10.28
C ASP A 72 -6.96 -17.56 -10.74
N SER A 73 -6.17 -17.04 -11.70
CA SER A 73 -6.52 -15.84 -12.52
C SER A 73 -5.35 -15.28 -13.36
N ASP A 74 -5.67 -14.81 -14.57
CA ASP A 74 -4.77 -14.07 -15.47
C ASP A 74 -4.21 -12.76 -14.87
N LEU A 75 -4.84 -12.22 -13.83
CA LEU A 75 -4.42 -11.00 -13.11
C LEU A 75 -3.09 -11.18 -12.34
N LEU A 76 -2.81 -12.39 -11.84
CA LEU A 76 -1.58 -12.68 -11.09
C LEU A 76 -0.35 -12.76 -12.02
N GLN A 77 -0.54 -13.08 -13.31
CA GLN A 77 0.54 -13.17 -14.30
C GLN A 77 1.09 -11.80 -14.70
N GLN A 78 0.31 -10.71 -14.57
CA GLN A 78 0.73 -9.39 -15.05
C GLN A 78 1.64 -8.64 -14.07
N HIS A 79 1.60 -8.99 -12.78
CA HIS A 79 2.25 -8.25 -11.71
C HIS A 79 3.29 -9.05 -10.92
N GLY A 80 3.38 -10.37 -11.07
CA GLY A 80 4.41 -11.15 -10.38
C GLY A 80 5.79 -11.00 -11.03
N LYS A 81 6.44 -9.85 -10.84
CA LYS A 81 7.85 -9.66 -11.19
C LYS A 81 8.72 -9.80 -9.96
N THR A 82 9.78 -10.58 -10.07
CA THR A 82 10.78 -10.79 -9.03
C THR A 82 11.35 -9.45 -8.51
N PHE A 83 10.99 -9.07 -7.28
CA PHE A 83 11.51 -7.92 -6.53
C PHE A 83 11.31 -6.53 -7.16
N GLY A 84 10.54 -6.40 -8.24
CA GLY A 84 10.40 -5.14 -8.99
C GLY A 84 11.73 -4.47 -9.36
N ALA A 85 12.87 -5.18 -9.30
CA ALA A 85 14.25 -4.68 -9.46
C ALA A 85 14.50 -3.93 -10.77
N THR A 86 13.66 -4.22 -11.77
CA THR A 86 13.69 -3.65 -13.12
C THR A 86 12.60 -2.59 -13.36
N ASP A 87 11.77 -2.32 -12.37
CA ASP A 87 10.64 -1.40 -12.50
C ASP A 87 11.05 0.04 -12.11
N ASN A 88 10.12 0.98 -12.35
CA ASN A 88 10.36 2.40 -12.17
C ASN A 88 10.84 2.72 -10.73
N ILE A 89 12.03 3.31 -10.60
CA ILE A 89 12.61 3.72 -9.30
C ILE A 89 11.81 4.81 -8.58
N TYR A 90 10.85 5.43 -9.27
CA TYR A 90 9.95 6.48 -8.78
C TYR A 90 8.57 5.95 -8.38
N GLU A 91 8.45 4.66 -8.07
CA GLU A 91 7.18 4.06 -7.67
C GLU A 91 7.26 3.31 -6.35
N PHE A 92 6.20 3.43 -5.56
CA PHE A 92 5.95 2.61 -4.39
C PHE A 92 4.50 2.13 -4.37
N CYS A 93 4.32 0.82 -4.28
CA CYS A 93 3.03 0.17 -4.13
C CYS A 93 3.21 -1.25 -3.56
N TRP A 94 2.12 -2.03 -3.51
CA TRP A 94 2.19 -3.43 -3.08
C TRP A 94 3.07 -4.29 -3.99
N ASP A 95 3.37 -3.84 -5.21
CA ASP A 95 4.20 -4.53 -6.19
C ASP A 95 5.66 -4.01 -6.18
N ASN A 96 5.86 -2.70 -6.31
CA ASN A 96 7.18 -2.07 -6.40
C ASN A 96 7.57 -1.36 -5.09
N LYS A 97 8.77 -1.64 -4.55
CA LYS A 97 9.31 -1.05 -3.31
C LYS A 97 10.52 -0.11 -3.50
N HIS A 98 10.94 0.16 -4.74
CA HIS A 98 12.19 0.89 -5.02
C HIS A 98 12.23 2.29 -4.42
N ALA A 99 11.19 3.08 -4.63
CA ALA A 99 11.16 4.43 -4.08
C ALA A 99 11.23 4.41 -2.55
N GLY A 100 10.61 3.41 -1.91
CA GLY A 100 10.67 3.24 -0.46
C GLY A 100 12.05 2.82 0.04
N LEU A 101 12.76 1.96 -0.69
CA LEU A 101 14.14 1.60 -0.38
C LEU A 101 15.08 2.81 -0.50
N ASN A 102 14.97 3.59 -1.58
CA ASN A 102 15.76 4.81 -1.79
C ASN A 102 15.54 5.81 -0.66
N VAL A 103 14.27 6.08 -0.30
CA VAL A 103 13.94 6.98 0.81
C VAL A 103 14.50 6.42 2.13
N LEU A 104 14.27 5.16 2.47
CA LEU A 104 14.73 4.59 3.74
C LEU A 104 16.26 4.62 3.88
N VAL A 105 16.99 4.15 2.87
CA VAL A 105 18.47 4.10 2.91
C VAL A 105 19.07 5.51 2.89
N SER A 106 18.39 6.49 2.28
CA SER A 106 18.86 7.87 2.30
C SER A 106 18.98 8.45 3.72
N GLN A 107 18.19 7.96 4.69
CA GLN A 107 18.32 8.36 6.09
C GLN A 107 19.71 8.03 6.63
N GLU A 108 20.17 6.79 6.44
CA GLU A 108 21.47 6.32 6.90
C GLU A 108 22.62 7.10 6.24
N VAL A 109 22.46 7.47 4.98
CA VAL A 109 23.43 8.33 4.26
C VAL A 109 23.51 9.72 4.90
N LEU A 110 22.36 10.30 5.25
CA LEU A 110 22.25 11.63 5.86
C LEU A 110 22.76 11.65 7.31
N GLU A 111 22.56 10.57 8.07
CA GLU A 111 22.94 10.47 9.49
C GLU A 111 24.39 10.01 9.69
N GLU A 112 24.85 9.01 8.96
CA GLU A 112 26.14 8.33 9.20
C GLU A 112 27.22 8.65 8.13
N ASN A 113 26.95 9.53 7.15
CA ASN A 113 27.85 9.89 6.05
C ASN A 113 28.40 8.66 5.29
N LEU A 114 27.53 7.69 5.00
CA LEU A 114 27.90 6.47 4.28
C LEU A 114 27.99 6.74 2.76
N TYR A 115 29.19 7.08 2.28
CA TYR A 115 29.46 7.42 0.87
C TYR A 115 29.10 6.29 -0.12
N ASP A 116 29.20 5.03 0.29
CA ASP A 116 28.90 3.87 -0.59
C ASP A 116 27.41 3.80 -0.99
N PHE A 117 26.52 4.48 -0.26
CA PHE A 117 25.07 4.49 -0.50
C PHE A 117 24.56 5.83 -1.04
N GLU A 118 25.44 6.75 -1.46
CA GLU A 118 25.05 8.08 -1.96
C GLU A 118 24.05 8.02 -3.13
N SER A 119 24.12 6.97 -3.95
CA SER A 119 23.17 6.72 -5.04
C SER A 119 21.72 6.60 -4.58
N TYR A 120 21.45 6.02 -3.40
CA TYR A 120 20.10 5.91 -2.84
C TYR A 120 19.55 7.29 -2.45
N LYS A 121 20.40 8.15 -1.87
CA LYS A 121 20.05 9.54 -1.59
C LYS A 121 19.75 10.30 -2.87
N VAL A 122 20.59 10.20 -3.89
CA VAL A 122 20.36 10.87 -5.20
C VAL A 122 19.05 10.40 -5.84
N ASN A 123 18.75 9.11 -5.76
CA ASN A 123 17.49 8.57 -6.26
C ASN A 123 16.28 9.06 -5.44
N ALA A 124 16.41 9.17 -4.12
CA ALA A 124 15.37 9.73 -3.25
C ALA A 124 15.12 11.22 -3.52
N ASP A 125 16.20 12.01 -3.66
CA ASP A 125 16.15 13.42 -4.06
C ASP A 125 15.40 13.56 -5.39
N SER A 126 15.80 12.78 -6.39
CA SER A 126 15.18 12.78 -7.72
C SER A 126 13.69 12.42 -7.62
N PHE A 127 13.36 11.35 -6.90
CA PHE A 127 11.99 10.91 -6.66
C PHE A 127 11.13 12.01 -6.05
N ILE A 128 11.58 12.62 -4.94
CA ILE A 128 10.82 13.67 -4.26
C ILE A 128 10.72 14.92 -5.14
N CYS A 129 11.76 15.28 -5.89
CA CYS A 129 11.70 16.36 -6.87
C CYS A 129 10.62 16.11 -7.93
N THR A 130 10.36 14.87 -8.34
CA THR A 130 9.27 14.58 -9.27
C THR A 130 7.88 14.87 -8.71
N LEU A 131 7.74 14.89 -7.37
CA LEU A 131 6.48 15.15 -6.68
C LEU A 131 6.23 16.64 -6.48
N VAL A 132 7.27 17.48 -6.47
CA VAL A 132 7.11 18.92 -6.21
C VAL A 132 6.55 19.65 -7.45
N PRO A 133 5.48 20.46 -7.30
CA PRO A 133 4.96 21.28 -8.39
C PRO A 133 6.03 22.20 -8.98
N ASN A 134 6.04 22.35 -10.32
CA ASN A 134 7.01 23.17 -11.07
C ASN A 134 8.47 22.69 -11.03
N SER A 135 8.74 21.44 -10.67
CA SER A 135 10.08 20.87 -10.81
C SER A 135 10.47 20.70 -12.29
N SER A 136 11.77 20.63 -12.56
CA SER A 136 12.31 20.50 -13.93
C SER A 136 12.01 19.14 -14.59
N TYR A 137 11.43 18.19 -13.85
CA TYR A 137 11.13 16.82 -14.31
C TYR A 137 9.73 16.37 -13.83
N PRO A 138 8.64 16.86 -14.46
CA PRO A 138 7.29 16.50 -14.05
C PRO A 138 6.97 15.06 -14.47
N HIS A 139 7.23 14.10 -13.59
CA HIS A 139 6.78 12.71 -13.76
C HIS A 139 5.40 12.46 -13.14
N ILE A 140 4.80 13.46 -12.51
CA ILE A 140 3.50 13.37 -11.86
C ILE A 140 2.50 14.38 -12.41
N LYS A 141 1.24 13.96 -12.50
CA LYS A 141 0.12 14.81 -12.88
C LYS A 141 -0.65 15.26 -11.65
N TYR A 142 -1.32 16.39 -11.80
CA TYR A 142 -2.25 16.92 -10.82
C TYR A 142 -3.62 17.06 -11.47
N SER A 143 -4.66 16.67 -10.75
CA SER A 143 -6.04 17.01 -11.12
C SER A 143 -6.28 18.52 -10.98
N PRO A 144 -7.35 19.08 -11.57
CA PRO A 144 -7.72 20.48 -11.38
C PRO A 144 -7.81 20.93 -9.90
N GLY A 145 -8.22 20.04 -9.00
CA GLY A 145 -8.32 20.22 -7.56
C GLY A 145 -7.00 20.08 -6.81
N GLY A 146 -5.90 19.80 -7.51
CA GLY A 146 -4.56 19.68 -6.92
C GLY A 146 -4.27 18.31 -6.31
N LEU A 147 -5.09 17.29 -6.57
CA LEU A 147 -4.79 15.92 -6.16
C LEU A 147 -3.70 15.34 -7.07
N ILE A 148 -2.72 14.69 -6.45
CA ILE A 148 -1.74 13.89 -7.18
C ILE A 148 -2.47 12.77 -7.93
N TYR A 149 -2.31 12.75 -9.25
CA TYR A 149 -2.96 11.78 -10.13
C TYR A 149 -1.95 10.93 -10.88
N ARG A 150 -2.19 9.61 -10.88
CA ARG A 150 -1.49 8.65 -11.73
C ARG A 150 -2.50 7.78 -12.49
N PRO A 151 -2.38 7.66 -13.82
CA PRO A 151 -3.22 6.75 -14.59
C PRO A 151 -3.08 5.30 -14.09
N GLY A 152 -4.21 4.65 -13.79
CA GLY A 152 -4.23 3.29 -13.24
C GLY A 152 -5.51 3.04 -12.43
N GLY A 153 -5.61 1.87 -11.81
CA GLY A 153 -6.68 1.58 -10.84
C GLY A 153 -6.40 2.25 -9.49
N CYS A 154 -7.44 2.71 -8.79
CA CYS A 154 -7.39 3.26 -7.42
C CYS A 154 -6.40 4.43 -7.22
N ASN A 155 -6.71 5.63 -7.70
CA ASN A 155 -5.83 6.80 -7.64
C ASN A 155 -5.27 7.12 -6.22
N LEU A 156 -6.09 7.02 -5.19
CA LEU A 156 -5.70 7.31 -3.80
C LEU A 156 -4.63 6.35 -3.26
N GLN A 157 -4.41 5.18 -3.86
CA GLN A 157 -3.24 4.33 -3.56
C GLN A 157 -1.94 5.11 -3.74
N HIS A 158 -1.83 5.84 -4.84
CA HIS A 158 -0.65 6.61 -5.17
C HIS A 158 -0.58 7.86 -4.30
N ALA A 159 -1.68 8.63 -4.20
CA ALA A 159 -1.68 9.87 -3.42
C ALA A 159 -1.30 9.64 -1.95
N THR A 160 -1.86 8.61 -1.31
CA THR A 160 -1.57 8.29 0.11
C THR A 160 -0.13 7.83 0.32
N SER A 161 0.38 6.95 -0.55
CA SER A 161 1.77 6.50 -0.52
C SER A 161 2.75 7.66 -0.69
N LEU A 162 2.52 8.50 -1.70
CA LEU A 162 3.39 9.64 -2.02
C LEU A 162 3.37 10.70 -0.92
N ALA A 163 2.20 10.99 -0.34
CA ALA A 163 2.09 11.86 0.82
C ALA A 163 2.90 11.32 2.01
N PHE A 164 2.84 10.02 2.27
CA PHE A 164 3.65 9.39 3.31
C PHE A 164 5.15 9.53 3.05
N PHE A 165 5.63 9.25 1.84
CA PHE A 165 7.05 9.42 1.50
C PHE A 165 7.51 10.87 1.57
N MET A 166 6.70 11.82 1.11
CA MET A 166 7.02 13.24 1.25
C MET A 166 7.19 13.62 2.71
N LEU A 167 6.34 13.15 3.61
CA LEU A 167 6.48 13.42 5.05
C LEU A 167 7.69 12.72 5.68
N VAL A 168 7.93 11.45 5.34
CA VAL A 168 9.10 10.71 5.85
C VAL A 168 10.40 11.38 5.39
N TYR A 169 10.49 11.71 4.11
CA TYR A 169 11.68 12.37 3.57
C TYR A 169 11.83 13.80 4.08
N ALA A 170 10.72 14.56 4.16
CA ALA A 170 10.72 15.87 4.80
C ALA A 170 11.21 15.77 6.24
N LYS A 171 10.85 14.74 7.01
CA LYS A 171 11.37 14.53 8.37
C LYS A 171 12.88 14.29 8.38
N TYR A 172 13.41 13.48 7.46
CA TYR A 172 14.87 13.29 7.30
C TYR A 172 15.56 14.62 6.99
N LEU A 173 14.95 15.43 6.12
CA LEU A 173 15.43 16.77 5.78
C LEU A 173 15.16 17.82 6.87
N GLU A 174 14.16 17.67 7.71
CA GLU A 174 13.77 18.61 8.77
C GLU A 174 14.64 18.43 10.01
N GLN A 175 15.10 17.20 10.24
CA GLN A 175 16.29 16.93 11.05
C GLN A 175 17.55 17.66 10.49
N SER A 176 17.45 18.24 9.29
CA SER A 176 18.36 19.22 8.67
C SER A 176 17.70 20.58 8.25
N SER A 177 16.53 20.92 8.82
CA SER A 177 15.70 22.16 8.68
C SER A 177 14.85 22.38 7.38
N LYS A 178 13.53 22.04 7.39
CA LYS A 178 12.34 22.68 6.71
C LYS A 178 11.06 21.76 6.58
N SER A 179 9.85 22.33 6.40
CA SER A 179 8.51 21.69 6.53
C SER A 179 7.56 21.73 5.28
N VAL A 180 6.51 20.86 5.22
CA VAL A 180 5.46 20.73 4.14
C VAL A 180 4.07 20.26 4.67
N THR A 181 2.93 20.63 4.01
CA THR A 181 1.49 20.43 4.43
C THR A 181 0.59 19.75 3.37
N VAL A 182 -0.50 19.03 3.75
CA VAL A 182 -1.53 18.39 2.87
C VAL A 182 -2.98 18.49 3.47
N VAL A 183 -4.05 18.50 2.63
CA VAL A 183 -5.50 18.68 2.98
C VAL A 183 -6.37 17.46 2.56
N ALA A 184 -7.51 17.20 3.24
CA ALA A 184 -8.52 16.16 2.91
C ALA A 184 -9.98 16.68 3.00
N ASN A 185 -10.93 16.17 2.18
CA ASN A 185 -12.38 16.49 2.20
C ASN A 185 -13.32 15.27 1.91
N GLU A 186 -14.47 15.25 2.59
CA GLU A 186 -15.75 14.47 2.51
C GLU A 186 -15.79 12.91 2.39
N ASP A 187 -16.81 12.28 3.02
CA ASP A 187 -16.96 10.82 3.23
C ASP A 187 -17.90 10.10 2.21
N PRO A 188 -17.49 8.99 1.55
CA PRO A 188 -18.32 8.23 0.58
C PRO A 188 -19.35 7.27 1.24
N GLN A 189 -20.49 7.00 0.56
CA GLN A 189 -21.61 6.22 1.13
C GLN A 189 -21.92 4.88 0.41
N LYS A 190 -21.45 4.66 -0.82
CA LYS A 190 -21.70 3.47 -1.66
C LYS A 190 -20.41 2.75 -2.05
N ILE A 191 -19.67 2.34 -1.02
CA ILE A 191 -18.37 1.66 -1.12
C ILE A 191 -18.48 0.27 -1.77
N HIS A 192 -17.61 -0.06 -2.72
CA HIS A 192 -17.41 -1.41 -3.28
C HIS A 192 -16.71 -2.31 -2.25
N HIS A 193 -17.45 -2.77 -1.23
CA HIS A 193 -16.91 -3.71 -0.24
C HIS A 193 -17.99 -4.68 0.23
N ARG A 194 -17.76 -5.99 0.05
CA ARG A 194 -18.77 -7.04 0.32
C ARG A 194 -19.27 -7.05 1.76
N GLY A 195 -18.42 -6.70 2.72
CA GLY A 195 -18.81 -6.58 4.14
C GLY A 195 -19.56 -5.29 4.47
N SER A 196 -19.43 -4.24 3.65
CA SER A 196 -20.15 -2.98 3.83
C SER A 196 -21.52 -3.02 3.14
N ALA A 197 -21.57 -3.54 1.91
CA ALA A 197 -22.78 -3.61 1.08
C ALA A 197 -23.80 -4.65 1.56
N ASN A 198 -23.37 -5.75 2.21
CA ASN A 198 -24.30 -6.77 2.72
C ASN A 198 -24.72 -6.50 4.17
N PRO A 199 -25.97 -6.83 4.57
CA PRO A 199 -26.42 -6.66 5.95
C PRO A 199 -25.64 -7.54 6.92
N SER A 200 -25.44 -7.06 8.15
CA SER A 200 -24.73 -7.82 9.18
C SER A 200 -25.50 -9.07 9.63
N VAL A 201 -24.79 -10.08 10.15
CA VAL A 201 -25.37 -11.34 10.66
C VAL A 201 -26.36 -11.11 11.82
N LYS A 202 -26.29 -9.97 12.51
CA LYS A 202 -27.25 -9.61 13.57
C LYS A 202 -28.64 -9.33 13.00
N HIS A 203 -28.69 -8.73 11.81
CA HIS A 203 -29.93 -8.36 11.12
C HIS A 203 -30.38 -9.44 10.12
N HIS A 204 -29.43 -10.16 9.53
CA HIS A 204 -29.67 -11.28 8.62
C HIS A 204 -28.95 -12.55 9.11
N ARG A 205 -29.60 -13.33 9.99
CA ARG A 205 -28.99 -14.48 10.68
C ARG A 205 -28.71 -15.69 9.78
N ARG A 206 -29.35 -15.78 8.62
CA ARG A 206 -29.10 -16.85 7.64
C ARG A 206 -27.86 -16.52 6.79
N PRO A 207 -27.03 -17.48 6.41
CA PRO A 207 -25.93 -17.24 5.48
C PRO A 207 -26.46 -16.72 4.13
N ILE A 208 -25.86 -15.64 3.61
CA ILE A 208 -26.11 -15.13 2.26
C ILE A 208 -25.25 -15.95 1.29
N LYS A 209 -25.88 -16.64 0.34
CA LYS A 209 -25.19 -17.44 -0.67
C LYS A 209 -24.51 -16.57 -1.72
N CYS A 210 -23.57 -17.13 -2.49
CA CYS A 210 -22.74 -16.38 -3.44
C CYS A 210 -23.48 -15.41 -4.38
N LYS A 211 -24.67 -15.76 -4.90
CA LYS A 211 -25.47 -14.89 -5.79
C LYS A 211 -26.57 -14.10 -5.08
N GLU A 212 -26.89 -14.41 -3.83
CA GLU A 212 -27.94 -13.70 -3.08
C GLU A 212 -27.50 -12.29 -2.67
N GLY A 213 -26.18 -12.06 -2.61
CA GLY A 213 -25.59 -10.72 -2.38
C GLY A 213 -25.78 -9.75 -3.54
N THR A 214 -26.10 -10.22 -4.74
CA THR A 214 -26.25 -9.38 -5.94
C THR A 214 -27.38 -8.35 -5.78
N LEU A 215 -28.45 -8.71 -5.08
CA LEU A 215 -29.56 -7.79 -4.79
C LEU A 215 -29.11 -6.57 -3.96
N TYR A 216 -28.20 -6.78 -3.00
CA TYR A 216 -27.63 -5.69 -2.20
C TYR A 216 -26.59 -4.90 -2.99
N TYR A 217 -25.78 -5.59 -3.79
CA TYR A 217 -24.81 -4.95 -4.67
C TYR A 217 -25.48 -3.99 -5.67
N MET A 218 -26.54 -4.43 -6.35
CA MET A 218 -27.30 -3.63 -7.31
C MET A 218 -28.29 -2.64 -6.68
N SER A 219 -28.35 -2.55 -5.35
CA SER A 219 -29.29 -1.69 -4.64
C SER A 219 -28.99 -0.19 -4.90
N PRO A 220 -29.99 0.67 -5.15
CA PRO A 220 -29.77 2.11 -5.27
C PRO A 220 -29.51 2.79 -3.91
N TYR A 221 -29.84 2.11 -2.81
CA TYR A 221 -29.72 2.64 -1.44
C TYR A 221 -28.28 2.60 -0.92
N PRO A 222 -27.93 3.41 0.09
CA PRO A 222 -26.62 3.36 0.76
C PRO A 222 -26.28 1.98 1.33
N ASN A 223 -24.99 1.75 1.60
CA ASN A 223 -24.54 0.51 2.24
C ASN A 223 -25.17 0.38 3.65
N PRO A 224 -25.68 -0.80 4.02
CA PRO A 224 -26.31 -1.02 5.34
C PRO A 224 -25.31 -0.93 6.49
N ASN A 225 -24.01 -1.18 6.24
CA ASN A 225 -22.96 -1.02 7.25
C ASN A 225 -21.97 0.08 6.82
N LEU A 226 -21.75 1.03 7.72
CA LEU A 226 -20.69 2.03 7.57
C LEU A 226 -19.32 1.37 7.74
N LEU A 227 -18.44 1.54 6.76
CA LEU A 227 -17.07 1.01 6.78
C LEU A 227 -16.11 2.08 7.31
N VAL A 228 -16.15 2.29 8.63
CA VAL A 228 -15.38 3.36 9.29
C VAL A 228 -13.89 3.20 9.06
N GLY A 229 -13.23 4.29 8.65
CA GLY A 229 -11.79 4.37 8.44
C GLY A 229 -11.30 3.88 7.08
N ALA A 230 -12.18 3.38 6.20
CA ALA A 230 -11.78 2.90 4.88
C ALA A 230 -11.54 4.04 3.90
N LEU A 231 -10.39 4.06 3.24
CA LEU A 231 -10.12 4.93 2.10
C LEU A 231 -10.42 4.16 0.82
N VAL A 232 -11.23 4.76 -0.03
CA VAL A 232 -11.60 4.21 -1.35
C VAL A 232 -10.56 4.59 -2.41
N GLY A 233 -10.69 4.05 -3.62
CA GLY A 233 -9.82 4.40 -4.76
C GLY A 233 -9.82 5.88 -5.14
N GLY A 234 -10.90 6.62 -4.87
CA GLY A 234 -11.01 8.07 -5.02
C GLY A 234 -11.27 8.55 -6.46
N PRO A 235 -11.20 9.88 -6.70
CA PRO A 235 -11.58 10.49 -7.98
C PRO A 235 -10.58 10.22 -9.10
N GLY A 236 -11.05 10.43 -10.34
CA GLY A 236 -10.25 10.38 -11.56
C GLY A 236 -9.40 11.64 -11.80
N GLU A 237 -8.79 11.73 -13.00
CA GLU A 237 -7.97 12.88 -13.44
C GLU A 237 -8.75 14.22 -13.43
N ASP A 238 -10.06 14.12 -13.57
CA ASP A 238 -11.04 15.20 -13.66
C ASP A 238 -11.65 15.61 -12.31
N ASP A 239 -11.14 15.06 -11.21
CA ASP A 239 -11.73 15.18 -9.85
C ASP A 239 -13.13 14.57 -9.72
N GLU A 240 -13.65 13.88 -10.73
CA GLU A 240 -14.97 13.28 -10.65
C GLU A 240 -14.94 11.99 -9.82
N PHE A 241 -15.77 11.96 -8.78
CA PHE A 241 -16.02 10.79 -7.96
C PHE A 241 -17.49 10.36 -8.07
N ALA A 242 -17.72 9.20 -8.69
CA ALA A 242 -19.02 8.57 -8.68
C ALA A 242 -19.12 7.64 -7.47
N ASP A 243 -19.99 7.97 -6.52
CA ASP A 243 -20.32 7.10 -5.39
C ASP A 243 -21.20 5.93 -5.87
N ASP A 244 -20.57 4.98 -6.57
CA ASP A 244 -21.21 3.80 -7.16
C ASP A 244 -20.40 2.54 -6.86
N ARG A 245 -21.08 1.48 -6.39
CA ARG A 245 -20.47 0.17 -6.17
C ARG A 245 -19.97 -0.48 -7.45
N ASN A 246 -20.46 -0.11 -8.63
CA ASN A 246 -19.95 -0.68 -9.88
C ASN A 246 -18.59 -0.10 -10.28
N GLU A 247 -18.28 1.11 -9.81
CA GLU A 247 -17.02 1.80 -10.08
C GLU A 247 -15.93 1.37 -9.11
N SER A 248 -15.56 0.09 -9.15
CA SER A 248 -14.54 -0.51 -8.25
C SER A 248 -13.25 0.32 -8.18
N SER A 249 -12.74 0.80 -9.31
CA SER A 249 -11.55 1.67 -9.37
C SER A 249 -11.63 2.94 -8.51
N LYS A 250 -12.84 3.45 -8.24
CA LYS A 250 -13.08 4.65 -7.44
C LYS A 250 -13.59 4.30 -6.04
N SER A 251 -14.51 3.35 -5.91
CA SER A 251 -15.25 3.09 -4.67
C SER A 251 -14.75 1.89 -3.86
N GLU A 252 -13.78 1.11 -4.37
CA GLU A 252 -13.19 -0.02 -3.64
C GLU A 252 -12.17 0.45 -2.60
N PRO A 253 -12.33 0.05 -1.33
CA PRO A 253 -11.32 0.28 -0.31
C PRO A 253 -10.36 -0.88 -0.24
N THR A 254 -9.08 -0.60 -0.04
CA THR A 254 -8.05 -1.64 0.06
C THR A 254 -7.07 -1.37 1.19
N THR A 255 -6.50 -2.45 1.72
CA THR A 255 -5.52 -2.36 2.81
C THR A 255 -4.30 -1.54 2.43
N TYR A 256 -3.87 -1.60 1.17
CA TYR A 256 -2.68 -0.89 0.68
C TYR A 256 -2.91 0.61 0.45
N ILE A 257 -4.16 1.08 0.28
CA ILE A 257 -4.47 2.53 0.30
C ILE A 257 -4.41 3.05 1.74
N ASN A 258 -4.99 2.29 2.67
CA ASN A 258 -5.05 2.63 4.08
C ASN A 258 -3.69 2.60 4.78
N ALA A 259 -2.83 1.65 4.44
CA ALA A 259 -1.53 1.43 5.11
C ALA A 259 -0.63 2.67 5.17
N PRO A 260 -0.28 3.35 4.06
CA PRO A 260 0.54 4.56 4.12
C PRO A 260 -0.22 5.74 4.73
N PHE A 261 -1.53 5.83 4.53
CA PHE A 261 -2.33 6.93 5.05
C PHE A 261 -2.38 6.95 6.59
N VAL A 262 -2.40 5.79 7.24
CA VAL A 262 -2.29 5.70 8.71
C VAL A 262 -0.98 6.33 9.20
N GLY A 263 0.11 6.17 8.45
CA GLY A 263 1.40 6.82 8.76
C GLY A 263 1.34 8.34 8.67
N VAL A 264 0.66 8.88 7.64
CA VAL A 264 0.40 10.32 7.49
C VAL A 264 -0.40 10.87 8.68
N LEU A 265 -1.51 10.21 9.03
CA LEU A 265 -2.34 10.61 10.17
C LEU A 265 -1.58 10.53 11.49
N ALA A 266 -0.76 9.49 11.68
CA ALA A 266 0.07 9.35 12.87
C ALA A 266 1.09 10.50 13.00
N TYR A 267 1.70 10.93 11.89
CA TYR A 267 2.60 12.08 11.89
C TYR A 267 1.89 13.36 12.35
N PHE A 268 0.75 13.71 11.75
CA PHE A 268 0.03 14.93 12.13
C PHE A 268 -0.57 14.86 13.53
N SER A 269 -1.01 13.67 13.97
CA SER A 269 -1.45 13.47 15.35
C SER A 269 -0.32 13.69 16.36
N ALA A 270 0.93 13.36 16.01
CA ALA A 270 2.10 13.59 16.85
C ALA A 270 2.65 15.02 16.73
N ASN A 271 2.36 15.73 15.64
CA ASN A 271 2.86 17.07 15.32
C ASN A 271 1.70 18.04 15.03
N PRO A 272 0.87 18.39 16.05
CA PRO A 272 -0.33 19.20 15.84
C PRO A 272 -0.07 20.63 15.37
N ASN A 273 1.18 21.12 15.50
CA ASN A 273 1.61 22.45 15.07
C ASN A 273 2.31 22.46 13.71
N ALA A 274 2.36 21.33 12.99
CA ALA A 274 2.94 21.26 11.64
C ALA A 274 2.04 21.89 10.56
N ILE A 275 0.93 22.51 10.96
CA ILE A 275 -0.14 23.10 10.14
C ILE A 275 -0.29 24.57 10.50
#